data_AF-A0A136LMG6-F1
#
_entry.id   AF-A0A136LMG6-F1
#
_cell.length_a   1.000
_cell.length_b   1.000
_cell.length_c   1.000
_cell.angle_alpha   90.00
_cell.angle_beta   90.00
_cell.angle_gamma   90.00
#
_symmetry.space_group_name_H-M   'P 1'
#
loop_
_entity.id
_entity.type
_entity.pdbx_description
1 polymer ?
#
loop_
_entity_poly.entity_id
_entity_poly.type
_entity_poly.pdbx_seq_one_letter_code
_entity_poly.pdbx_strand_id
1 'polypeptide(L)' 'MTIDPKYKPILLEALEDMMYKLSLQLEPHKGKPLTGERKQLTAKQNAVEELQHIISTAK' A
#
# COMPACT_ATOMS: atom_id res chain seq x y z
N MET A 1 10.14 -3.20 14.46
CA MET A 1 9.52 -4.47 14.02
C MET A 1 10.64 -5.41 13.65
N THR A 2 10.61 -6.66 14.12
CA THR A 2 11.62 -7.68 13.78
C THR A 2 10.97 -8.63 12.79
N ILE A 3 11.46 -8.66 11.54
CA ILE A 3 10.92 -9.52 10.49
C ILE A 3 11.98 -10.58 10.22
N ASP A 4 11.59 -11.85 10.20
CA ASP A 4 12.50 -12.90 9.74
C ASP A 4 12.88 -12.60 8.26
N PRO A 5 14.17 -12.42 7.95
CA PRO A 5 14.62 -12.03 6.61
C PRO A 5 14.07 -12.92 5.50
N LYS A 6 13.77 -14.20 5.78
CA LYS A 6 13.22 -15.13 4.79
C LYS A 6 11.82 -14.73 4.30
N TYR A 7 11.03 -14.03 5.12
CA TYR A 7 9.69 -13.58 4.76
C TYR A 7 9.66 -12.19 4.14
N LYS A 8 10.75 -11.43 4.24
CA LYS A 8 10.82 -10.06 3.71
C LYS A 8 10.46 -9.98 2.21
N PRO A 9 10.95 -10.88 1.31
CA PRO A 9 10.60 -10.83 -0.11
C PRO A 9 9.11 -11.03 -0.35
N ILE A 10 8.50 -12.07 0.22
CA ILE A 10 7.09 -12.40 -0.02
C ILE A 10 6.16 -11.34 0.56
N LEU A 11 6.54 -10.71 1.68
CA LEU A 11 5.78 -9.60 2.25
C LEU A 11 5.82 -8.36 1.35
N LEU A 12 7.00 -8.02 0.80
CA LEU A 12 7.12 -6.89 -0.12
C LEU A 12 6.33 -7.13 -1.41
N GLU A 13 6.41 -8.33 -1.98
CA GLU A 13 5.64 -8.72 -3.17
C GLU A 13 4.12 -8.60 -2.92
N ALA A 14 3.65 -9.08 -1.78
CA ALA A 14 2.23 -8.94 -1.41
C ALA A 14 1.80 -7.47 -1.27
N LEU A 15 2.65 -6.61 -0.70
CA LEU A 15 2.36 -5.18 -0.59
C LEU A 15 2.37 -4.47 -1.96
N GLU A 16 3.23 -4.88 -2.87
CA GLU A 16 3.24 -4.39 -4.25
C GLU A 16 1.95 -4.73 -5.00
N ASP A 17 1.46 -5.97 -4.87
CA ASP A 17 0.17 -6.38 -5.46
C ASP A 17 -1.01 -5.61 -4.82
N MET A 18 -0.98 -5.38 -3.51
CA MET A 18 -1.98 -4.53 -2.84
C MET A 18 -1.95 -3.09 -3.35
N MET A 19 -0.77 -2.50 -3.53
CA MET A 19 -0.60 -1.16 -4.11
C MET A 19 -1.16 -1.09 -5.52
N TYR A 20 -0.88 -2.10 -6.35
CA TYR A 20 -1.41 -2.19 -7.70
C TYR A 20 -2.94 -2.20 -7.70
N LYS A 21 -3.56 -3.06 -6.87
CA LYS A 21 -5.03 -3.13 -6.74
C LYS A 21 -5.65 -1.81 -6.27
N LEU A 22 -5.04 -1.13 -5.30
CA LEU A 22 -5.50 0.18 -4.84
C LEU A 22 -5.38 1.24 -5.95
N SER A 23 -4.33 1.18 -6.76
CA SER A 23 -4.16 2.09 -7.91
C SER A 23 -5.29 1.95 -8.93
N LEU A 24 -5.72 0.71 -9.23
CA LEU A 24 -6.85 0.43 -10.11
C LEU A 24 -8.16 0.96 -9.53
N GLN A 25 -8.35 0.84 -8.21
CA GLN A 25 -9.54 1.37 -7.53
C GLN A 25 -9.56 2.91 -7.50
N LEU A 26 -8.40 3.56 -7.42
CA LEU A 26 -8.28 5.02 -7.41
C LEU A 26 -8.39 5.66 -8.80
N GLU A 27 -8.07 4.92 -9.86
CA GLU A 27 -8.05 5.41 -11.24
C GLU A 27 -9.37 6.09 -11.66
N PRO A 28 -10.56 5.50 -11.40
CA PRO A 28 -11.84 6.15 -11.68
C PRO A 28 -12.09 7.46 -10.91
N HIS A 29 -11.36 7.72 -9.84
CA HIS A 29 -11.53 8.91 -8.98
C HIS A 29 -10.48 10.01 -9.26
N LYS A 30 -9.56 9.79 -10.21
CA LYS A 30 -8.51 10.76 -10.56
C LYS A 30 -9.13 12.05 -11.11
N GLY A 31 -8.71 13.19 -10.58
CA GLY A 31 -9.24 14.51 -10.96
C GLY A 31 -10.67 14.81 -10.49
N LYS A 32 -11.35 13.85 -9.84
CA LYS A 32 -12.70 14.04 -9.27
C LYS A 32 -12.65 14.64 -7.87
N PRO A 33 -13.76 15.17 -7.33
CA PRO A 33 -13.81 15.63 -5.94
C PRO A 33 -13.39 14.55 -4.93
N LEU A 34 -12.92 15.00 -3.77
CA LEU A 34 -12.45 14.13 -2.70
C LEU A 34 -13.65 13.53 -1.92
N THR A 35 -14.25 12.48 -2.50
CA THR A 35 -15.35 11.73 -1.89
C THR A 35 -14.89 10.90 -0.69
N GLY A 36 -15.82 10.46 0.16
CA GLY A 36 -15.50 9.58 1.30
C GLY A 36 -14.79 8.29 0.87
N GLU A 37 -15.24 7.68 -0.23
CA GLU A 37 -14.61 6.51 -0.84
C GLU A 37 -13.17 6.80 -1.28
N ARG A 38 -12.95 7.90 -2.02
CA ARG A 38 -11.59 8.30 -2.44
C ARG A 38 -10.68 8.52 -1.23
N LYS A 39 -11.17 9.17 -0.16
CA LYS A 39 -10.40 9.34 1.09
C LYS A 39 -10.00 8.01 1.71
N GLN A 40 -10.92 7.05 1.76
CA GLN A 40 -10.63 5.72 2.30
C GLN A 40 -9.60 4.96 1.45
N LEU A 41 -9.71 5.02 0.13
CA LEU A 41 -8.75 4.40 -0.78
C LEU A 41 -7.36 5.04 -0.66
N THR A 42 -7.28 6.37 -0.58
CA THR A 42 -6.00 7.07 -0.35
C THR A 42 -5.41 6.74 1.02
N ALA A 43 -6.23 6.64 2.07
CA ALA A 43 -5.75 6.24 3.39
C ALA A 43 -5.18 4.80 3.39
N LYS A 44 -5.83 3.87 2.67
CA LYS A 44 -5.33 2.51 2.48
C LYS A 44 -4.00 2.50 1.73
N GLN A 45 -3.89 3.28 0.65
CA GLN A 45 -2.65 3.41 -0.11
C GLN A 45 -1.50 3.88 0.79
N ASN A 46 -1.70 4.95 1.56
CA ASN A 46 -0.69 5.48 2.47
C ASN A 46 -0.26 4.45 3.52
N ALA A 47 -1.22 3.69 4.07
CA ALA A 47 -0.91 2.64 5.05
C ALA A 47 -0.07 1.50 4.45
N VAL A 48 -0.34 1.13 3.20
CA VAL A 48 0.46 0.10 2.49
C VAL A 48 1.87 0.62 2.19
N GLU A 49 2.01 1.87 1.75
CA GLU A 49 3.32 2.51 1.54
C GLU A 49 4.15 2.58 2.83
N GLU A 50 3.52 2.95 3.94
CA GLU A 50 4.18 2.99 5.25
C GLU A 50 4.64 1.59 5.69
N LEU A 51 3.79 0.58 5.55
CA LEU A 51 4.15 -0.81 5.81
C LEU A 51 5.31 -1.26 4.92
N GLN A 52 5.28 -0.94 3.62
CA GLN A 52 6.36 -1.29 2.70
C GLN A 52 7.69 -0.66 3.13
N HIS A 53 7.67 0.61 3.57
CA HIS A 53 8.85 1.30 4.10
C HIS A 53 9.37 0.66 5.40
N ILE A 54 8.47 0.31 6.32
CA ILE A 54 8.85 -0.39 7.57
C ILE A 54 9.50 -1.73 7.26
N ILE A 55 8.93 -2.51 6.34
CA ILE A 55 9.46 -3.83 5.96
C ILE A 55 10.79 -3.70 5.21
N SER A 56 10.90 -2.75 4.27
CA SER A 56 12.12 -2.56 3.48
C SER A 56 13.30 -2.12 4.35
N THR A 57 13.06 -1.31 5.38
CA THR A 57 14.08 -0.82 6.32
C THR A 57 14.32 -1.73 7.54
N ALA A 58 13.45 -2.73 7.77
CA ALA A 58 13.66 -3.71 8.83
C ALA A 58 14.96 -4.50 8.60
N LYS A 59 15.75 -4.61 9.67
CA LYS A 59 17.01 -5.35 9.76
C LYS A 59 16.77 -6.84 9.98
#